data_AF-C5IA15-F1
#
_entry.id   AF-C5IA15-F1
#
_cell.length_a   1.000
_cell.length_b   1.000
_cell.length_c   1.000
_cell.angle_alpha   90.00
_cell.angle_beta   90.00
_cell.angle_gamma   90.00
#
_symmetry.space_group_name_H-M   'P 1'
#
loop_
_entity.id
_entity.type
_entity.pdbx_description
1 polymer ?
#
loop_
_entity_poly.entity_id
_entity_poly.type
_entity_poly.pdbx_seq_one_letter_code
_entity_poly.pdbx_strand_id
1 'polypeptide(L)'
;SPDVPRLMQEKGVTEFYKGKWAGLGSEVVNPIGCADCHDSKTMNLHISRPGLIEAFQRQGKDITKATHQEMRTLVCAQCHVEYYFDKHKVEGAAYLTFPWGKGMSAENVEKYYDEIEFSDWTHGLSKAPMLKAQHPEYETYSLGIHAERGVSCA
;
A
#
# COMPACT_ATOMS: atom_id res chain seq x y z
N SER A 1 9.48 -6.94 3.38
CA SER A 1 9.98 -8.21 3.94
C SER A 1 9.14 -9.32 3.35
N PRO A 2 9.78 -10.33 2.74
CA PRO A 2 9.10 -11.48 2.13
C PRO A 2 8.49 -12.42 3.18
N ASP A 3 8.66 -12.16 4.49
CA ASP A 3 7.96 -12.87 5.56
C ASP A 3 6.51 -12.39 5.72
N VAL A 4 6.21 -11.15 5.34
CA VAL A 4 4.85 -10.60 5.46
C VAL A 4 3.80 -11.33 4.60
N PRO A 5 4.02 -11.60 3.28
CA PRO A 5 3.05 -12.34 2.49
C PRO A 5 2.97 -13.82 2.93
N ARG A 6 4.07 -14.41 3.39
CA ARG A 6 4.10 -15.72 4.06
C ARG A 6 3.17 -15.75 5.27
N LEU A 7 3.31 -14.80 6.20
CA LEU A 7 2.47 -14.72 7.40
C LEU A 7 1.01 -14.43 7.07
N MET A 8 0.74 -13.58 6.07
CA MET A 8 -0.63 -13.34 5.59
C MET A 8 -1.26 -14.60 4.99
N GLN A 9 -0.47 -15.45 4.33
CA GLN A 9 -0.94 -16.74 3.79
C GLN A 9 -1.18 -17.77 4.90
N GLU A 10 -0.30 -17.85 5.89
CA GLU A 10 -0.39 -18.80 7.01
C GLU A 10 -1.52 -18.46 7.99
N LYS A 11 -1.69 -17.18 8.31
CA LYS A 11 -2.59 -16.72 9.38
C LYS A 11 -3.87 -16.05 8.85
N GLY A 12 -3.87 -15.63 7.59
CA GLY A 12 -4.88 -14.75 7.01
C GLY A 12 -4.49 -13.28 7.10
N VAL A 13 -4.85 -12.52 6.05
CA VAL A 13 -4.52 -11.08 5.92
C VAL A 13 -5.05 -10.27 7.11
N THR A 14 -6.30 -10.52 7.50
CA THR A 14 -6.97 -9.85 8.63
C THR A 14 -6.24 -10.07 9.95
N GLU A 15 -5.81 -11.31 10.23
CA GLU A 15 -5.12 -11.65 11.47
C GLU A 15 -3.69 -11.10 11.51
N PHE A 16 -3.02 -10.98 10.36
CA PHE A 16 -1.70 -10.35 10.27
C PHE A 16 -1.71 -8.90 10.80
N TYR A 17 -2.78 -8.14 10.56
CA TYR A 17 -2.91 -6.75 11.02
C TYR A 17 -3.34 -6.59 12.48
N LYS A 18 -3.58 -7.69 13.21
CA LYS A 18 -3.93 -7.65 14.63
C LYS A 18 -2.68 -7.73 15.51
N GLY A 19 -2.76 -7.10 16.68
CA GLY A 19 -1.71 -7.13 17.69
C GLY A 19 -0.69 -6.00 17.56
N LYS A 20 0.51 -6.21 18.12
CA LYS A 20 1.58 -5.20 18.15
C LYS A 20 2.72 -5.61 17.21
N TRP A 21 3.39 -4.63 16.63
CA TRP A 21 4.59 -4.82 15.80
C TRP A 21 5.62 -5.78 16.43
N ALA A 22 5.89 -5.64 17.72
CA ALA A 22 6.85 -6.48 18.44
C ALA A 22 6.48 -7.97 18.47
N GLY A 23 5.19 -8.32 18.32
CA GLY A 23 4.72 -9.71 18.33
C GLY A 23 5.19 -10.53 17.13
N LEU A 24 5.65 -9.88 16.05
CA LEU A 24 6.17 -10.54 14.86
C LEU A 24 7.71 -10.44 14.74
N GLY A 25 8.39 -9.93 15.77
CA GLY A 25 9.83 -9.65 15.70
C GLY A 25 10.71 -10.87 15.43
N SER A 26 10.30 -12.07 15.85
CA SER A 26 11.00 -13.32 15.56
C SER A 26 10.64 -13.95 14.21
N GLU A 27 9.58 -13.45 13.55
CA GLU A 27 9.03 -14.01 12.32
C GLU A 27 9.35 -13.18 11.07
N VAL A 28 9.40 -11.85 11.23
CA VAL A 28 9.69 -10.89 10.15
C VAL A 28 11.14 -10.45 10.28
N VAL A 29 12.04 -11.31 9.82
CA VAL A 29 13.50 -11.16 10.02
C VAL A 29 14.25 -10.94 8.70
N ASN A 30 13.61 -11.21 7.56
CA ASN A 30 14.24 -11.02 6.26
C ASN A 30 13.96 -9.60 5.73
N PRO A 31 14.98 -8.88 5.20
CA PRO A 31 14.76 -7.62 4.49
C PRO A 31 14.01 -7.88 3.18
N ILE A 32 13.66 -6.80 2.45
CA ILE A 32 13.01 -6.90 1.13
C ILE A 32 13.80 -7.87 0.23
N GLY A 33 13.11 -8.80 -0.42
CA GLY A 33 13.72 -9.88 -1.18
C GLY A 33 12.84 -10.41 -2.31
N CYS A 34 13.27 -11.51 -2.93
CA CYS A 34 12.71 -12.02 -4.18
C CYS A 34 11.18 -12.21 -4.12
N ALA A 35 10.68 -12.82 -3.04
CA ALA A 35 9.26 -13.15 -2.90
C ALA A 35 8.36 -11.93 -2.62
N ASP A 36 8.91 -10.73 -2.40
CA ASP A 36 8.10 -9.51 -2.38
C ASP A 36 7.56 -9.18 -3.79
N CYS A 37 8.31 -9.55 -4.85
CA CYS A 37 8.03 -9.14 -6.24
C CYS A 37 7.89 -10.31 -7.22
N HIS A 38 8.44 -11.49 -6.95
CA HIS A 38 8.46 -12.63 -7.87
C HIS A 38 7.68 -13.84 -7.37
N ASP A 39 6.89 -14.45 -8.25
CA ASP A 39 6.26 -15.74 -8.01
C ASP A 39 7.34 -16.83 -7.90
N SER A 40 7.29 -17.63 -6.84
CA SER A 40 8.37 -18.57 -6.52
C SER A 40 8.48 -19.76 -7.48
N LYS A 41 7.46 -20.02 -8.31
CA LYS A 41 7.44 -21.14 -9.25
C LYS A 41 7.82 -20.72 -10.66
N THR A 42 7.34 -19.55 -11.09
CA THR A 42 7.48 -19.05 -12.45
C THR A 42 8.52 -17.95 -12.59
N MET A 43 8.93 -17.33 -11.48
CA MET A 43 9.78 -16.14 -11.42
C MET A 43 9.17 -14.91 -12.11
N ASN A 44 7.90 -14.95 -12.50
CA ASN A 44 7.20 -13.80 -13.04
C ASN A 44 6.99 -12.73 -11.96
N LEU A 45 6.93 -11.47 -12.38
CA LEU A 45 6.50 -10.38 -11.50
C LEU A 45 5.08 -10.67 -11.01
N HIS A 46 4.85 -10.50 -9.72
CA HIS A 46 3.54 -10.66 -9.09
C HIS A 46 3.36 -9.64 -7.98
N ILE A 47 2.10 -9.37 -7.65
CA ILE A 47 1.72 -8.55 -6.51
C ILE A 47 1.44 -9.48 -5.33
N SER A 48 2.29 -9.41 -4.31
CA SER A 48 2.19 -10.19 -3.07
C SER A 48 1.37 -9.46 -1.98
N ARG A 49 1.10 -8.16 -2.16
CA ARG A 49 0.41 -7.31 -1.18
C ARG A 49 -1.06 -7.08 -1.53
N PRO A 50 -2.02 -7.42 -0.65
CA PRO A 50 -3.43 -7.19 -0.93
C PRO A 50 -3.80 -5.71 -1.00
N GLY A 51 -3.09 -4.82 -0.27
CA GLY A 51 -3.40 -3.39 -0.24
C GLY A 51 -3.45 -2.72 -1.61
N LEU A 52 -2.50 -3.04 -2.50
CA LEU A 52 -2.47 -2.53 -3.88
C LEU A 52 -3.62 -3.07 -4.72
N ILE A 53 -3.91 -4.37 -4.61
CA ILE A 53 -5.00 -5.03 -5.32
C ILE A 53 -6.34 -4.39 -4.93
N GLU A 54 -6.58 -4.24 -3.62
CA GLU A 54 -7.80 -3.62 -3.09
C GLU A 54 -7.92 -2.15 -3.48
N ALA A 55 -6.80 -1.41 -3.56
CA ALA A 55 -6.82 -0.02 -4.00
C ALA A 55 -7.22 0.11 -5.48
N PHE A 56 -6.72 -0.78 -6.34
CA PHE A 56 -7.16 -0.86 -7.74
C PHE A 56 -8.63 -1.24 -7.86
N GLN A 57 -9.10 -2.22 -7.07
CA GLN A 57 -10.50 -2.62 -7.04
C GLN A 57 -11.42 -1.46 -6.64
N ARG A 58 -11.05 -0.66 -5.64
CA ARG A 58 -11.80 0.56 -5.25
C ARG A 58 -11.88 1.60 -6.37
N GLN A 59 -10.92 1.62 -7.28
CA GLN A 59 -10.96 2.46 -8.50
C GLN A 59 -11.69 1.80 -9.68
N GLY A 60 -12.26 0.60 -9.51
CA GLY A 60 -12.87 -0.18 -10.59
C GLY A 60 -11.85 -0.73 -11.60
N LYS A 61 -10.58 -0.83 -11.22
CA LYS A 61 -9.49 -1.34 -12.06
C LYS A 61 -9.13 -2.78 -11.68
N ASP A 62 -8.90 -3.59 -12.71
CA ASP A 62 -8.41 -4.96 -12.54
C ASP A 62 -6.89 -4.98 -12.73
N ILE A 63 -6.15 -5.08 -11.63
CA ILE A 63 -4.68 -5.08 -11.63
C ILE A 63 -4.09 -6.28 -12.39
N THR A 64 -4.84 -7.37 -12.57
CA THR A 64 -4.36 -8.57 -13.28
C THR A 64 -4.23 -8.35 -14.79
N LYS A 65 -4.83 -7.28 -15.32
CA LYS A 65 -4.73 -6.88 -16.72
C LYS A 65 -3.54 -5.97 -17.01
N ALA A 66 -2.72 -5.66 -16.00
CA ALA A 66 -1.52 -4.86 -16.19
C ALA A 66 -0.58 -5.53 -17.21
N THR A 67 -0.10 -4.73 -18.15
CA THR A 67 0.96 -5.12 -19.09
C THR A 67 2.26 -5.41 -18.34
N HIS A 68 3.17 -6.13 -18.98
CA HIS A 68 4.50 -6.35 -18.40
C HIS A 68 5.22 -5.03 -18.07
N GLN A 69 5.04 -3.99 -18.91
CA GLN A 69 5.64 -2.68 -18.67
C GLN A 69 5.06 -1.98 -17.43
N GLU A 70 3.75 -2.07 -17.22
CA GLU A 70 3.12 -1.53 -16.00
C GLU A 70 3.55 -2.33 -14.76
N MET A 71 3.66 -3.65 -14.87
CA MET A 71 4.12 -4.51 -13.77
C MET A 71 5.51 -4.14 -13.25
N ARG A 72 6.40 -3.62 -14.11
CA ARG A 72 7.74 -3.12 -13.73
C ARG A 72 7.71 -1.89 -12.82
N THR A 73 6.56 -1.23 -12.71
CA THR A 73 6.30 -0.18 -11.72
C THR A 73 5.41 -0.68 -10.58
N LEU A 74 4.39 -1.50 -10.89
CA LEU A 74 3.42 -1.95 -9.88
C LEU A 74 4.04 -2.80 -8.77
N VAL A 75 5.11 -3.56 -9.06
CA VAL A 75 5.84 -4.27 -8.00
C VAL A 75 6.48 -3.33 -6.97
N CYS A 76 6.86 -2.11 -7.37
CA CYS A 76 7.34 -1.05 -6.49
C CYS A 76 6.17 -0.40 -5.71
N ALA A 77 5.03 -0.20 -6.37
CA ALA A 77 3.81 0.39 -5.81
C ALA A 77 3.14 -0.47 -4.72
N GLN A 78 3.67 -1.65 -4.42
CA GLN A 78 3.29 -2.43 -3.25
C GLN A 78 3.69 -1.76 -1.93
N CYS A 79 4.71 -0.90 -1.96
CA CYS A 79 5.31 -0.25 -0.80
C CYS A 79 5.49 1.27 -0.98
N HIS A 80 5.87 1.70 -2.19
CA HIS A 80 6.21 3.09 -2.50
C HIS A 80 4.98 3.93 -2.86
N VAL A 81 4.12 4.11 -1.86
CA VAL A 81 2.78 4.70 -1.97
C VAL A 81 2.39 5.41 -0.67
N GLU A 82 1.43 6.31 -0.77
CA GLU A 82 0.70 6.85 0.37
C GLU A 82 -0.18 5.77 1.01
N TYR A 83 -0.20 5.74 2.35
CA TYR A 83 -1.05 4.83 3.10
C TYR A 83 -1.35 5.35 4.51
N TYR A 84 -2.48 4.91 5.04
CA TYR A 84 -2.84 5.06 6.45
C TYR A 84 -3.25 3.71 7.06
N PHE A 85 -3.42 3.69 8.38
CA PHE A 85 -3.97 2.54 9.09
C PHE A 85 -5.46 2.74 9.39
N ASP A 86 -6.29 1.98 8.68
CA ASP A 86 -7.72 1.94 8.89
C ASP A 86 -8.08 1.02 10.06
N LYS A 87 -8.59 1.62 11.13
CA LYS A 87 -9.03 0.91 12.36
C LYS A 87 -10.51 0.52 12.34
N HIS A 88 -11.24 0.90 11.30
CA HIS A 88 -12.68 0.67 11.14
C HIS A 88 -12.97 -0.44 10.11
N LYS A 89 -12.03 -0.71 9.20
CA LYS A 89 -12.15 -1.77 8.19
C LYS A 89 -12.20 -3.18 8.77
N VAL A 90 -11.42 -3.44 9.82
CA VAL A 90 -11.37 -4.73 10.51
C VAL A 90 -11.32 -4.46 12.01
N GLU A 91 -12.27 -5.05 12.74
CA GLU A 91 -12.31 -4.94 14.20
C GLU A 91 -11.01 -5.45 14.84
N GLY A 92 -10.37 -4.59 15.63
CA GLY A 92 -9.14 -4.90 16.37
C GLY A 92 -7.85 -4.90 15.53
N ALA A 93 -7.90 -4.49 14.25
CA ALA A 93 -6.73 -4.42 13.38
C ALA A 93 -6.46 -2.97 12.91
N ALA A 94 -5.19 -2.65 12.76
CA ALA A 94 -4.73 -1.42 12.10
C ALA A 94 -4.42 -1.76 10.62
N TYR A 95 -5.46 -1.81 9.78
CA TYR A 95 -5.36 -2.36 8.43
C TYR A 95 -4.77 -1.33 7.46
N LEU A 96 -3.61 -1.64 6.86
CA LEU A 96 -2.96 -0.77 5.89
C LEU A 96 -3.87 -0.56 4.66
N THR A 97 -4.15 0.70 4.34
CA THR A 97 -5.09 1.09 3.29
C THR A 97 -4.54 2.28 2.50
N PHE A 98 -4.61 2.21 1.16
CA PHE A 98 -4.25 3.32 0.29
C PHE A 98 -5.46 4.25 0.09
N PRO A 99 -5.32 5.57 0.31
CA PRO A 99 -6.43 6.54 0.30
C PRO A 99 -6.86 6.95 -1.12
N TRP A 100 -6.83 6.03 -2.08
CA TRP A 100 -7.05 6.34 -3.50
C TRP A 100 -8.52 6.31 -3.95
N GLY A 101 -9.47 6.28 -3.01
CA GLY A 101 -10.90 6.15 -3.32
C GLY A 101 -11.46 7.30 -4.19
N LYS A 102 -10.79 8.46 -4.17
CA LYS A 102 -11.14 9.64 -4.98
C LYS A 102 -10.13 9.96 -6.07
N GLY A 103 -9.09 9.13 -6.25
CA GLY A 103 -7.94 9.41 -7.10
C GLY A 103 -6.64 9.56 -6.30
N MET A 104 -5.53 9.75 -7.01
CA MET A 104 -4.16 9.71 -6.43
C MET A 104 -3.49 11.09 -6.33
N SER A 105 -4.13 12.17 -6.78
CA SER A 105 -3.58 13.51 -6.55
C SER A 105 -3.70 13.90 -5.07
N ALA A 106 -2.83 14.80 -4.60
CA ALA A 106 -2.83 15.25 -3.22
C ALA A 106 -4.21 15.79 -2.79
N GLU A 107 -4.88 16.55 -3.67
CA GLU A 107 -6.21 17.12 -3.40
C GLU A 107 -7.30 16.05 -3.32
N ASN A 108 -7.18 14.96 -4.07
CA ASN A 108 -8.14 13.87 -4.02
C ASN A 108 -7.94 13.02 -2.76
N VAL A 109 -6.69 12.82 -2.36
CA VAL A 109 -6.33 12.14 -1.11
C VAL A 109 -6.75 13.00 0.10
N GLU A 110 -6.57 14.32 0.05
CA GLU A 110 -7.07 15.27 1.07
C GLU A 110 -8.60 15.16 1.21
N LYS A 111 -9.34 15.27 0.11
CA LYS A 111 -10.81 15.08 0.11
C LYS A 111 -11.24 13.71 0.64
N TYR A 112 -10.42 12.67 0.41
CA TYR A 112 -10.72 11.34 0.92
C TYR A 112 -10.62 11.33 2.45
N TYR A 113 -9.54 11.86 3.01
CA TYR A 113 -9.35 11.94 4.46
C TYR A 113 -10.35 12.86 5.16
N ASP A 114 -10.67 14.00 4.56
CA ASP A 114 -11.66 14.94 5.09
C ASP A 114 -13.05 14.31 5.17
N GLU A 115 -13.47 13.54 4.15
CA GLU A 115 -14.79 12.89 4.12
C GLU A 115 -14.96 11.85 5.24
N ILE A 116 -13.89 11.16 5.61
CA ILE A 116 -13.91 10.18 6.69
C ILE A 116 -13.50 10.78 8.04
N GLU A 117 -13.34 12.10 8.11
CA GLU A 117 -12.88 12.86 9.29
C GLU A 117 -11.61 12.26 9.93
N PHE A 118 -10.68 11.78 9.08
CA PHE A 118 -9.49 11.07 9.54
C PHE A 118 -8.40 12.01 10.04
N SER A 119 -7.69 11.56 11.07
CA SER A 119 -6.45 12.18 11.51
C SER A 119 -5.47 11.12 12.01
N ASP A 120 -4.22 11.22 11.54
CA ASP A 120 -3.13 10.38 12.02
C ASP A 120 -2.73 10.76 13.45
N TRP A 121 -2.67 12.06 13.75
CA TRP A 121 -2.40 12.58 15.10
C TRP A 121 -2.96 13.98 15.31
N THR A 122 -3.29 14.30 16.56
CA THR A 122 -3.52 15.70 16.98
C THR A 122 -2.19 16.39 17.22
N HIS A 123 -1.94 17.50 16.53
CA HIS A 123 -0.71 18.27 16.67
C HIS A 123 -0.51 18.72 18.12
N GLY A 124 0.65 18.41 18.70
CA GLY A 124 0.92 18.61 20.13
C GLY A 124 0.84 20.08 20.58
N LEU A 125 1.10 21.03 19.69
CA LEU A 125 1.10 22.47 19.98
C LEU A 125 -0.22 23.13 19.57
N SER A 126 -0.53 23.14 18.27
CA SER A 126 -1.70 23.84 17.70
C SER A 126 -3.02 23.12 17.90
N LYS A 127 -2.99 21.85 18.32
CA LYS A 127 -4.18 20.98 18.47
C LYS A 127 -4.93 20.68 17.16
N ALA A 128 -4.34 21.00 16.01
CA ALA A 128 -4.92 20.66 14.71
C ALA A 128 -4.94 19.14 14.47
N PRO A 129 -5.99 18.59 13.84
CA PRO A 129 -5.98 17.22 13.33
C PRO A 129 -5.05 17.14 12.12
N MET A 130 -3.99 16.34 12.20
CA MET A 130 -2.96 16.25 11.17
C MET A 130 -3.11 14.99 10.33
N LEU A 131 -2.67 15.10 9.07
CA LEU A 131 -2.45 14.01 8.13
C LEU A 131 -0.95 13.84 7.90
N LYS A 132 -0.49 12.59 7.83
CA LYS A 132 0.92 12.27 7.57
C LYS A 132 1.04 11.66 6.18
N ALA A 133 1.72 12.38 5.28
CA ALA A 133 2.11 11.80 4.01
C ALA A 133 3.30 10.82 4.15
N GLN A 134 3.19 9.63 3.59
CA GLN A 134 4.19 8.56 3.51
C GLN A 134 4.57 8.37 2.04
N HIS A 135 5.82 8.69 1.68
CA HIS A 135 6.51 8.25 0.46
C HIS A 135 5.59 7.97 -0.76
N PRO A 136 4.88 9.00 -1.28
CA PRO A 136 3.88 8.84 -2.33
C PRO A 136 4.53 8.75 -3.72
N GLU A 137 5.55 7.91 -3.88
CA GLU A 137 6.33 7.87 -5.11
C GLU A 137 5.49 7.38 -6.29
N TYR A 138 4.68 6.33 -6.16
CA TYR A 138 3.85 5.87 -7.28
C TYR A 138 2.84 6.93 -7.72
N GLU A 139 2.21 7.62 -6.77
CA GLU A 139 1.25 8.68 -7.04
C GLU A 139 1.89 9.86 -7.75
N THR A 140 3.02 10.35 -7.21
CA THR A 140 3.74 11.48 -7.79
C THR A 140 4.38 11.14 -9.14
N TYR A 141 4.97 9.94 -9.27
CA TYR A 141 5.47 9.41 -10.54
C TYR A 141 4.37 9.32 -11.59
N SER A 142 3.18 8.82 -11.23
CA SER A 142 2.07 8.61 -12.17
C SER A 142 1.55 9.91 -12.79
N LEU A 143 1.84 11.06 -12.18
CA LEU A 143 1.50 12.39 -12.69
C LEU A 143 2.66 13.04 -13.49
N GLY A 144 3.82 12.38 -13.57
CA GLY A 144 5.02 12.89 -14.22
C GLY A 144 5.17 12.47 -15.69
N ILE A 145 5.97 13.24 -16.43
CA ILE A 145 6.20 13.02 -17.88
C ILE A 145 6.81 11.64 -18.19
N HIS A 146 7.63 11.09 -17.30
CA HIS A 146 8.21 9.76 -17.52
C HIS A 146 7.15 8.66 -17.51
N ALA A 147 6.18 8.71 -16.59
CA ALA A 147 5.05 7.79 -16.57
C ALA A 147 4.14 7.98 -17.79
N GLU A 148 3.87 9.24 -18.18
CA GLU A 148 3.11 9.56 -19.40
C GLU A 148 3.76 8.95 -20.65
N ARG A 149 5.09 8.89 -20.68
CA ARG A 149 5.88 8.27 -21.77
C ARG A 149 6.12 6.78 -21.59
N GLY A 150 5.52 6.14 -20.59
CA GLY A 150 5.61 4.70 -20.33
C GLY A 150 6.94 4.21 -19.76
N VAL A 151 7.79 5.10 -19.23
CA VAL A 151 9.07 4.73 -18.59
C VAL A 151 8.78 4.19 -17.19
N SER A 152 9.14 2.92 -16.92
CA SER A 152 8.91 2.26 -15.63
C SER A 152 9.86 2.72 -14.52
N CYS A 153 9.56 2.33 -13.27
CA CYS A 153 10.50 2.46 -12.16
C CYS A 153 11.79 1.64 -12.35
N ALA A 154 11.64 0.42 -12.90
CA ALA A 154 12.76 -0.47 -13.25
C ALA A 154 13.40 -0.14 -14.61
#